data_AF-A0A381XEB8-F1
#
_entry.id   AF-A0A381XEB8-F1
#
_cell.length_a   1.000
_cell.length_b   1.000
_cell.length_c   1.000
_cell.angle_alpha   90.00
_cell.angle_beta   90.00
_cell.angle_gamma   90.00
#
_symmetry.space_group_name_H-M   'P 1'
#
loop_
_entity.id
_entity.type
_entity.pdbx_description
1 polymer ?
#
loop_
_entity_poly.entity_id
_entity_poly.type
_entity_poly.pdbx_seq_one_letter_code
_entity_poly.pdbx_strand_id
1 'polypeptide(L)'
;MNDSELRKYLQDISHLFFSKKIGKSAQKWIVSGHLLQDISIENLEQELKHNSVNVKVKNDHDDVTLFIEENKVVLTIPEIPRINVILFFVTILT
;
A
#
# COMPACT_ATOMS: atom_id res chain seq x y z
N MET A 1 -5.28 -6.99 -5.86
CA MET A 1 -4.94 -5.73 -6.54
C MET A 1 -5.12 -5.90 -8.04
N ASN A 2 -5.94 -5.06 -8.68
CA ASN A 2 -6.11 -5.04 -10.14
C ASN A 2 -5.11 -4.09 -10.83
N ASP A 3 -5.04 -4.11 -12.17
CA ASP A 3 -4.13 -3.27 -12.95
C ASP A 3 -4.30 -1.76 -12.70
N SER A 4 -5.54 -1.30 -12.48
CA SER A 4 -5.80 0.13 -12.24
C SER A 4 -5.34 0.56 -10.85
N GLU A 5 -5.53 -0.28 -9.84
CA GLU A 5 -5.03 -0.07 -8.48
C GLU A 5 -3.51 -0.08 -8.46
N LEU A 6 -2.86 -1.00 -9.21
CA LEU A 6 -1.41 -1.00 -9.36
C LEU A 6 -0.91 0.30 -9.98
N ARG A 7 -1.55 0.77 -11.06
CA ARG A 7 -1.16 2.01 -11.73
C ARG A 7 -1.29 3.22 -10.80
N LYS A 8 -2.39 3.29 -10.06
CA LYS A 8 -2.59 4.34 -9.06
C LYS A 8 -1.54 4.26 -7.95
N TYR A 9 -1.26 3.07 -7.44
CA TYR A 9 -0.22 2.83 -6.44
C TYR A 9 1.15 3.28 -6.92
N LEU A 10 1.54 2.90 -8.15
CA LEU A 10 2.80 3.31 -8.77
C LEU A 10 2.85 4.82 -9.01
N GLN A 11 1.72 5.46 -9.31
CA GLN A 11 1.62 6.90 -9.45
C GLN A 11 1.79 7.61 -8.10
N ASP A 12 1.21 7.08 -7.03
CA ASP A 12 1.35 7.64 -5.68
C ASP A 12 2.82 7.57 -5.21
N ILE A 13 3.54 6.47 -5.49
CA ILE A 13 4.98 6.34 -5.16
C ILE A 13 5.93 6.83 -6.25
N SER A 14 5.42 7.45 -7.32
CA SER A 14 6.24 7.87 -8.47
C SER A 14 7.28 8.95 -8.12
N HIS A 15 7.07 9.64 -7.00
CA HIS A 15 8.00 10.62 -6.42
C HIS A 15 9.17 9.98 -5.66
N LEU A 16 9.15 8.66 -5.47
CA LEU A 16 10.19 7.89 -4.77
C LEU A 16 10.86 6.87 -5.70
N PHE A 17 10.07 6.25 -6.57
CA PHE A 17 10.48 5.09 -7.35
C PHE A 17 9.99 5.20 -8.79
N PHE A 18 10.92 5.00 -9.73
CA PHE A 18 10.61 4.96 -11.15
C PHE A 18 10.49 3.51 -11.63
N SER A 19 9.27 3.09 -11.96
CA SER A 19 9.00 1.75 -12.48
C SER A 19 9.49 1.60 -13.93
N LYS A 20 10.42 0.68 -14.18
CA LYS A 20 10.96 0.37 -15.51
C LYS A 20 10.28 -0.84 -16.15
N LYS A 21 9.97 -1.85 -15.35
CA LYS A 21 9.36 -3.10 -15.81
C LYS A 21 8.30 -3.57 -14.83
N ILE A 22 7.13 -3.90 -15.36
CA ILE A 22 6.01 -4.46 -14.59
C ILE A 22 5.79 -5.88 -15.10
N GLY A 23 5.78 -6.84 -14.18
CA GLY A 23 5.47 -8.24 -14.42
C GLY A 23 4.41 -8.71 -13.43
N LYS A 24 3.67 -9.74 -13.83
CA LYS A 24 2.72 -10.44 -12.97
C LYS A 24 3.16 -11.89 -12.85
N SER A 25 3.25 -12.38 -11.61
CA SER A 25 3.54 -13.78 -11.33
C SER A 25 2.53 -14.31 -10.33
N ALA A 26 1.68 -15.23 -10.78
CA ALA A 26 0.56 -15.76 -10.02
C ALA A 26 -0.32 -14.65 -9.41
N GLN A 27 -0.30 -14.50 -8.09
CA GLN A 27 -1.07 -13.50 -7.32
C GLN A 27 -0.19 -12.35 -6.81
N LYS A 28 0.95 -12.12 -7.46
CA LYS A 28 1.91 -11.08 -7.08
C LYS A 28 2.29 -10.25 -8.29
N TRP A 29 2.39 -8.94 -8.07
CA TRP A 29 2.96 -8.01 -9.02
C TRP A 29 4.44 -7.85 -8.70
N ILE A 30 5.27 -7.87 -9.74
CA ILE A 30 6.71 -7.71 -9.67
C ILE A 30 7.03 -6.44 -10.46
N VAL A 31 7.48 -5.39 -9.78
CA VAL A 31 7.82 -4.13 -10.40
C VAL A 31 9.30 -3.86 -10.19
N SER A 32 10.08 -3.87 -11.27
CA SER A 32 11.51 -3.55 -11.22
C SER A 32 11.74 -2.14 -11.76
N GLY A 33 12.66 -1.42 -11.14
CA GLY A 33 12.91 -0.02 -11.45
C GLY A 33 14.09 0.51 -10.64
N HIS A 34 14.20 1.83 -10.53
CA HIS A 34 15.24 2.48 -9.75
C HIS A 34 14.62 3.54 -8.83
N LEU A 35 15.33 3.84 -7.75
CA LEU A 35 14.99 4.95 -6.86
C LEU A 35 15.34 6.27 -7.52
N LEU A 36 14.57 7.31 -7.21
CA LEU A 36 14.94 8.67 -7.61
C LEU A 36 16.14 9.16 -6.80
N GLN A 37 16.94 10.05 -7.40
CA GLN A 37 18.07 10.69 -6.73
C GLN A 37 17.55 11.35 -5.43
N ASP A 38 18.27 11.15 -4.33
CA ASP A 38 17.96 11.60 -2.96
C ASP A 38 16.98 10.74 -2.15
N ILE A 39 16.51 9.60 -2.67
CA ILE A 39 15.63 8.68 -1.95
C ILE A 39 16.38 7.44 -1.46
N SER A 40 16.38 7.22 -0.14
CA SER A 40 16.88 5.98 0.46
C SER A 40 15.85 4.86 0.38
N ILE A 41 16.33 3.60 0.41
CA ILE A 41 15.46 2.43 0.49
C ILE A 41 14.61 2.44 1.77
N GLU A 42 15.16 2.95 2.87
CA GLU A 42 14.44 3.09 4.14
C GLU A 42 13.25 4.03 4.04
N ASN A 43 13.41 5.17 3.35
CA ASN A 43 12.31 6.11 3.10
C ASN A 43 11.21 5.47 2.24
N LEU A 44 11.61 4.72 1.21
CA LEU A 44 10.68 3.95 0.39
C LEU A 44 9.95 2.90 1.25
N GLU A 45 10.65 2.08 2.02
CA GLU A 45 10.02 1.07 2.88
C GLU A 45 9.06 1.66 3.92
N GLN A 46 9.37 2.84 4.46
CA GLN A 46 8.51 3.52 5.42
C GLN A 46 7.19 3.99 4.79
N GLU A 47 7.25 4.58 3.59
CA GLU A 47 6.06 4.97 2.81
C GLU A 47 5.24 3.76 2.37
N LEU A 48 5.90 2.68 1.95
CA LEU A 48 5.24 1.43 1.57
C LEU A 48 4.55 0.75 2.76
N LYS A 49 5.10 0.85 3.99
CA LYS A 49 4.45 0.34 5.22
C LYS A 49 3.21 1.14 5.63
N HIS A 50 3.17 2.43 5.28
CA HIS A 50 2.04 3.30 5.60
C HIS A 50 0.82 3.00 4.72
N ASN A 51 1.06 2.63 3.44
CA ASN A 51 0.02 2.05 2.61
C ASN A 51 -0.26 0.61 3.08
N SER A 52 -1.53 0.27 3.30
CA SER A 52 -1.98 -1.05 3.83
C SER A 52 -1.75 -2.24 2.87
N VAL A 53 -0.72 -2.17 2.04
CA VAL A 53 -0.35 -3.13 1.00
C VAL A 53 0.93 -3.84 1.45
N ASN A 54 0.88 -5.17 1.49
CA ASN A 54 2.07 -5.98 1.76
C ASN A 54 3.02 -5.92 0.55
N VAL A 55 4.07 -5.09 0.67
CA VAL A 55 5.12 -4.92 -0.33
C VAL A 55 6.45 -5.36 0.23
N LYS A 56 7.13 -6.26 -0.48
CA LYS A 56 8.53 -6.61 -0.21
C LYS A 56 9.44 -5.87 -1.18
N VAL A 57 10.43 -5.17 -0.66
CA VAL A 57 11.46 -4.49 -1.45
C VAL A 57 12.69 -5.39 -1.52
N LYS A 58 13.22 -5.61 -2.72
CA LYS A 58 14.52 -6.25 -2.93
C LYS A 58 15.42 -5.27 -3.67
N ASN A 59 16.55 -4.94 -3.07
CA ASN A 59 17.60 -4.17 -3.73
C ASN A 59 18.61 -5.13 -4.39
N ASP A 60 18.81 -4.99 -5.70
CA ASP A 60 19.87 -5.61 -6.49
C ASP A 60 20.80 -4.50 -7.04
N HIS A 61 21.62 -3.93 -6.14
CA HIS A 61 22.65 -2.91 -6.40
C HIS A 61 22.13 -1.62 -7.05
N ASP A 62 21.89 -1.63 -8.36
CA ASP A 62 21.36 -0.51 -9.15
C ASP A 62 19.85 -0.59 -9.38
N ASP A 63 19.27 -1.80 -9.30
CA ASP A 63 17.85 -2.02 -9.56
C ASP A 63 17.11 -2.39 -8.27
N VAL A 64 15.99 -1.72 -8.03
CA VAL A 64 15.06 -2.01 -6.95
C VAL A 64 13.85 -2.75 -7.51
N THR A 65 13.53 -3.90 -6.92
CA THR A 65 12.37 -4.71 -7.28
C THR A 65 11.37 -4.76 -6.14
N LEU A 66 10.14 -4.33 -6.43
CA LEU A 66 8.98 -4.38 -5.56
C LEU A 66 8.17 -5.63 -5.85
N PHE A 67 7.95 -6.46 -4.83
CA PHE A 67 7.02 -7.58 -4.86
C PHE A 67 5.76 -7.17 -4.10
N ILE A 68 4.69 -6.90 -4.84
CA ILE A 68 3.43 -6.45 -4.28
C ILE A 68 2.47 -7.62 -4.31
N GLU A 69 2.06 -8.11 -3.14
CA GLU A 69 1.04 -9.16 -3.08
C GLU A 69 -0.33 -8.56 -3.41
N GLU A 70 -1.14 -9.27 -4.19
CA GLU A 70 -2.54 -8.91 -4.38
C GLU A 70 -3.28 -9.07 -3.05
N ASN A 71 -3.21 -8.06 -2.18
CA ASN A 71 -4.02 -8.06 -0.97
C ASN A 71 -5.49 -8.04 -1.36
N LYS A 72 -6.25 -9.01 -0.83
CA LYS A 72 -7.70 -8.88 -0.69
C LYS A 72 -7.92 -7.67 0.19
N VAL A 73 -8.62 -6.68 -0.33
CA VAL A 73 -9.12 -5.53 0.44
C VAL A 73 -9.77 -6.06 1.71
N VAL A 74 -9.09 -5.95 2.85
CA VAL A 74 -9.77 -6.00 4.14
C VAL A 74 -10.40 -4.63 4.25
N LEU A 75 -11.69 -4.55 3.88
CA LEU A 75 -12.51 -3.38 4.16
C LEU A 75 -12.40 -3.14 5.66
N THR A 76 -11.51 -2.22 6.07
CA THR A 76 -11.50 -1.73 7.45
C THR A 76 -12.80 -0.96 7.59
N ILE A 77 -13.79 -1.61 8.20
CA ILE A 77 -15.00 -0.94 8.65
C ILE A 77 -14.52 0.18 9.57
N PRO A 78 -14.85 1.46 9.29
CA PRO A 78 -14.45 2.55 10.17
C PRO A 78 -14.97 2.26 11.57
N GLU A 79 -14.08 2.35 12.56
CA GLU A 79 -14.41 2.10 13.96
C GLU A 79 -15.53 3.06 14.38
N ILE A 80 -16.75 2.54 14.53
CA ILE A 80 -17.90 3.35 14.93
C ILE A 80 -17.57 3.88 16.34
N PRO A 81 -17.51 5.21 16.56
CA PRO A 81 -17.20 5.76 17.86
C PRO A 81 -18.28 5.29 18.87
N ARG A 82 -17.82 4.66 19.95
CA ARG A 82 -18.67 4.05 21.01
C ARG A 82 -19.66 5.01 21.67
N ILE A 83 -19.53 6.31 21.41
CA ILE A 83 -20.41 7.37 21.89
C ILE A 83 -21.87 7.20 21.38
N ASN A 84 -22.07 6.64 20.18
CA ASN A 84 -23.40 6.47 19.60
C ASN A 84 -24.19 5.28 20.18
N VAL A 85 -23.53 4.36 20.91
CA VAL A 85 -24.22 3.23 21.56
C VAL A 85 -24.87 3.69 22.87
N ILE A 86 -24.26 4.63 23.59
CA ILE A 86 -24.80 5.14 24.86
C ILE A 86 -26.09 5.94 24.63
N LEU A 87 -26.12 6.78 23.59
CA LEU A 87 -27.31 7.54 23.21
C LEU A 87 -28.53 6.64 22.98
N PHE A 88 -28.36 5.45 22.41
CA PHE A 88 -29.44 4.48 22.21
C PHE A 88 -30.07 4.01 23.55
N PHE A 89 -29.27 3.82 24.60
CA PHE A 89 -29.78 3.38 25.91
C PHE A 89 -30.42 4.51 26.72
N VAL A 90 -29.94 5.75 26.59
CA VAL A 90 -30.51 6.90 27.32
C VAL A 90 -31.93 7.20 26.88
N THR A 91 -32.26 7.03 25.59
CA THR A 91 -33.63 7.27 25.08
C THR A 91 -34.63 6.20 25.48
N ILE A 92 -34.20 4.98 25.82
CA ILE A 92 -35.11 3.91 26.29
C ILE A 92 -35.44 4.08 27.79
N LEU A 93 -34.62 4.82 28.54
CA LEU A 93 -34.77 5.01 29.98
C LEU A 93 -35.47 6.33 30.38
N THR A 94 -35.86 7.16 29.42
CA THR A 94 -36.67 8.39 29.61
C THR A 94 -38.10 8.11 29.19
#